data_AF-A0A077KIV5-F1
#
_entry.id   AF-A0A077KIV5-F1
#
_cell.length_a   1.000
_cell.length_b   1.000
_cell.length_c   1.000
_cell.angle_alpha   90.00
_cell.angle_beta   90.00
_cell.angle_gamma   90.00
#
_symmetry.space_group_name_H-M   'P 1'
#
loop_
_entity.id
_entity.type
_entity.pdbx_description
1 polymer ?
#
loop_
_entity_poly.entity_id
_entity_poly.type
_entity_poly.pdbx_seq_one_letter_code
_entity_poly.pdbx_strand_id
1 'polypeptide(L)'
;MISFKILPIEEIELEVLKEKGNLQNFPKTVDFPFPERYKKLVSLIKTTEIASEAILYNVVEAVNENKEFVLPDYWCFAGNGQGDRWFLDKNGHVFFYDHDYDEKLEPMNISLEQWLQMAFVIQQLDLYFDEHDDISAPVRQKFYEALDAIHPGLSEVYPFTV
;
A
#
# COMPACT_ATOMS: atom_id res chain seq x y z
N MET A 1 -7.69 14.51 20.89
CA MET A 1 -6.37 14.43 20.19
C MET A 1 -6.22 13.00 19.74
N ILE A 2 -6.22 12.74 18.43
CA ILE A 2 -6.15 11.39 17.86
C ILE A 2 -4.87 10.65 18.29
N SER A 3 -4.94 9.34 18.28
CA SER A 3 -3.81 8.42 18.37
C SER A 3 -3.94 7.43 17.24
N PHE A 4 -2.97 7.41 16.32
CA PHE A 4 -2.94 6.44 15.23
C PHE A 4 -2.60 5.05 15.79
N LYS A 5 -3.43 4.06 15.47
CA LYS A 5 -3.23 2.66 15.87
C LYS A 5 -2.57 1.93 14.71
N ILE A 6 -1.41 1.32 14.97
CA ILE A 6 -0.80 0.35 14.05
C ILE A 6 -1.48 -1.00 14.31
N LEU A 7 -2.23 -1.49 13.31
CA LEU A 7 -2.92 -2.77 13.42
C LEU A 7 -1.94 -3.94 13.24
N PRO A 8 -2.13 -5.06 13.97
CA PRO A 8 -1.50 -6.33 13.63
C PRO A 8 -1.92 -6.77 12.21
N ILE A 9 -1.03 -7.47 11.51
CA ILE A 9 -1.27 -7.91 10.13
C ILE A 9 -2.48 -8.83 10.04
N GLU A 10 -2.70 -9.67 11.05
CA GLU A 10 -3.85 -10.56 11.12
C GLU A 10 -5.18 -9.79 11.21
N GLU A 11 -5.20 -8.63 11.91
CA GLU A 11 -6.38 -7.75 11.95
C GLU A 11 -6.61 -7.09 10.59
N ILE A 12 -5.54 -6.59 9.95
CA ILE A 12 -5.62 -5.97 8.62
C ILE A 12 -6.13 -6.95 7.57
N GLU A 13 -5.62 -8.18 7.55
CA GLU A 13 -6.09 -9.20 6.62
C GLU A 13 -7.57 -9.48 6.79
N LEU A 14 -8.07 -9.54 8.03
CA LEU A 14 -9.49 -9.74 8.29
C LEU A 14 -10.34 -8.59 7.75
N GLU A 15 -9.88 -7.35 7.91
CA GLU A 15 -10.55 -6.15 7.37
C GLU A 15 -10.60 -6.16 5.85
N VAL A 16 -9.45 -6.34 5.19
CA VAL A 16 -9.36 -6.40 3.72
C VAL A 16 -10.19 -7.56 3.15
N LEU A 17 -10.22 -8.71 3.84
CA LEU A 17 -11.01 -9.87 3.46
C LEU A 17 -12.52 -9.74 3.77
N LYS A 18 -13.03 -8.61 4.26
CA LYS A 18 -14.49 -8.39 4.32
C LYS A 18 -15.07 -8.23 2.92
N GLU A 19 -14.36 -7.56 2.03
CA GLU A 19 -14.72 -7.32 0.63
C GLU A 19 -14.26 -8.48 -0.28
N LYS A 20 -14.62 -9.72 0.07
CA LYS A 20 -14.17 -10.91 -0.67
C LYS A 20 -14.57 -10.84 -2.14
N GLY A 21 -13.57 -11.08 -2.99
CA GLY A 21 -13.76 -11.39 -4.40
C GLY A 21 -14.01 -12.88 -4.62
N ASN A 22 -14.21 -13.25 -5.88
CA ASN A 22 -14.07 -14.64 -6.29
C ASN A 22 -12.59 -15.02 -6.26
N LEU A 23 -12.30 -16.28 -5.92
CA LEU A 23 -10.92 -16.79 -5.97
C LEU A 23 -10.35 -16.62 -7.39
N GLN A 24 -9.23 -15.90 -7.49
CA GLN A 24 -8.48 -15.70 -8.71
C GLN A 24 -7.06 -16.22 -8.52
N ASN A 25 -6.47 -16.81 -9.56
CA ASN A 25 -5.10 -17.30 -9.51
C ASN A 25 -4.23 -16.48 -10.45
N PHE A 26 -2.96 -16.30 -10.09
CA PHE A 26 -1.97 -15.73 -11.00
C PHE A 26 -1.86 -16.58 -12.27
N PRO A 27 -1.71 -15.95 -13.46
CA PRO A 27 -1.41 -16.69 -14.68
C PRO A 27 -0.13 -17.49 -14.53
N LYS A 28 -0.09 -18.70 -15.11
CA LYS A 28 1.10 -19.56 -15.10
C LYS A 28 2.32 -18.95 -15.79
N THR A 29 2.10 -17.91 -16.59
CA THR A 29 3.13 -17.17 -17.31
C THR A 29 3.83 -16.13 -16.45
N VAL A 30 3.29 -15.81 -15.27
CA VAL A 30 3.91 -14.87 -14.34
C VAL A 30 4.96 -15.61 -13.53
N ASP A 31 6.23 -15.31 -13.81
CA ASP A 31 7.39 -15.85 -13.10
C ASP A 31 7.98 -14.78 -12.17
N PHE A 32 7.32 -14.56 -11.04
CA PHE A 32 7.75 -13.63 -10.00
C PHE A 32 7.70 -14.32 -8.62
N PRO A 33 8.74 -14.18 -7.78
CA PRO A 33 8.84 -14.85 -6.48
C PRO A 33 8.01 -14.12 -5.41
N PHE A 34 6.68 -14.12 -5.55
CA PHE A 34 5.84 -13.39 -4.62
C PHE A 34 5.95 -13.90 -3.18
N PRO A 35 5.83 -13.01 -2.18
CA PRO A 35 5.54 -13.41 -0.81
C PRO A 35 4.26 -14.27 -0.75
N GLU A 36 4.28 -15.37 0.00
CA GLU A 36 3.11 -16.27 0.09
C GLU A 36 1.88 -15.57 0.67
N ARG A 37 2.10 -14.64 1.61
CA ARG A 37 1.04 -13.80 2.18
C ARG A 37 0.39 -12.92 1.11
N TYR A 38 1.19 -12.28 0.26
CA TYR A 38 0.70 -11.49 -0.87
C TYR A 38 -0.22 -12.32 -1.76
N LYS A 39 0.29 -13.46 -2.27
CA LYS A 39 -0.48 -14.34 -3.16
C LYS A 39 -1.83 -14.70 -2.56
N LYS A 40 -1.83 -15.13 -1.30
CA LYS A 40 -3.06 -15.57 -0.62
C LYS A 40 -4.06 -14.44 -0.48
N LEU A 41 -3.61 -13.24 -0.10
CA LEU A 41 -4.47 -12.09 0.12
C LEU A 41 -5.10 -11.62 -1.20
N VAL A 42 -4.27 -11.28 -2.20
CA VAL A 42 -4.76 -10.66 -3.45
C VAL A 42 -5.60 -11.60 -4.31
N SER A 43 -5.45 -12.92 -4.13
CA SER A 43 -6.25 -13.95 -4.81
C SER A 43 -7.70 -14.02 -4.31
N LEU A 44 -8.01 -13.45 -3.14
CA LEU A 44 -9.30 -13.59 -2.47
C LEU A 44 -10.10 -12.29 -2.37
N ILE A 45 -9.51 -11.17 -2.76
CA ILE A 45 -10.10 -9.84 -2.62
C ILE A 45 -10.56 -9.32 -3.98
N LYS A 46 -11.43 -8.32 -3.96
CA LYS A 46 -11.52 -7.38 -5.09
C LYS A 46 -10.39 -6.36 -4.95
N THR A 47 -10.17 -5.55 -5.99
CA THR A 47 -9.34 -4.35 -5.80
C THR A 47 -10.00 -3.50 -4.72
N THR A 48 -9.24 -3.13 -3.70
CA THR A 48 -9.75 -2.55 -2.46
C THR A 48 -9.04 -1.23 -2.20
N GLU A 49 -9.82 -0.15 -2.18
CA GLU A 49 -9.39 1.14 -1.66
C GLU A 49 -9.37 1.05 -0.13
N ILE A 50 -8.17 1.07 0.46
CA ILE A 50 -7.96 1.03 1.91
C ILE A 50 -8.00 2.46 2.46
N ALA A 51 -7.36 3.39 1.75
CA ALA A 51 -7.29 4.81 2.05
C ALA A 51 -7.32 5.61 0.75
N SER A 52 -7.52 6.92 0.85
CA SER A 52 -7.56 7.86 -0.29
C SER A 52 -6.38 7.66 -1.25
N GLU A 53 -5.18 7.49 -0.70
CA GLU A 53 -3.94 7.28 -1.45
C GLU A 53 -3.50 5.81 -1.52
N ALA A 54 -4.31 4.83 -1.09
CA ALA A 54 -3.86 3.43 -1.02
C ALA A 54 -4.92 2.44 -1.51
N ILE A 55 -4.80 2.07 -2.79
CA ILE A 55 -5.62 1.05 -3.45
C ILE A 55 -4.80 -0.22 -3.64
N LEU A 56 -5.17 -1.29 -2.93
CA LEU A 56 -4.58 -2.62 -3.10
C LEU A 56 -5.24 -3.36 -4.27
N TYR A 57 -4.45 -3.79 -5.24
CA TYR A 57 -4.95 -4.51 -6.40
C TYR A 57 -5.25 -5.98 -6.10
N ASN A 58 -6.35 -6.49 -6.68
CA ASN A 58 -6.53 -7.93 -6.81
C ASN A 58 -5.57 -8.51 -7.86
N VAL A 59 -5.56 -9.84 -7.99
CA VAL A 59 -4.71 -10.53 -8.97
C VAL A 59 -4.90 -10.01 -10.39
N VAL A 60 -6.15 -9.86 -10.86
CA VAL A 60 -6.43 -9.47 -12.25
C VAL A 60 -5.92 -8.06 -12.54
N GLU A 61 -6.15 -7.12 -11.64
CA GLU A 61 -5.72 -5.73 -11.80
C GLU A 61 -4.20 -5.63 -11.76
N ALA A 62 -3.56 -6.26 -10.76
CA ALA A 62 -2.10 -6.29 -10.66
C ALA A 62 -1.46 -6.91 -11.92
N VAL A 63 -2.02 -7.99 -12.46
CA VAL A 63 -1.53 -8.61 -13.70
C VAL A 63 -1.68 -7.67 -14.91
N ASN A 64 -2.74 -6.87 -14.97
CA ASN A 64 -2.94 -5.93 -16.07
C ASN A 64 -1.98 -4.75 -15.98
N GLU A 65 -1.83 -4.16 -14.80
CA GLU A 65 -0.85 -3.10 -14.53
C GLU A 65 0.57 -3.53 -14.93
N ASN A 66 0.98 -4.76 -14.60
CA ASN A 66 2.32 -5.27 -14.97
C ASN A 66 2.47 -5.68 -16.46
N LYS A 67 1.40 -5.68 -17.26
CA LYS A 67 1.53 -5.77 -18.74
C LYS A 67 1.86 -4.42 -19.35
N GLU A 68 1.39 -3.34 -18.73
CA GLU A 68 1.60 -1.97 -19.18
C GLU A 68 2.95 -1.45 -18.67
N PHE A 69 3.29 -1.70 -17.40
CA PHE A 69 4.56 -1.37 -16.77
C PHE A 69 5.50 -2.56 -16.73
N VAL A 70 6.23 -2.78 -17.84
CA VAL A 70 7.13 -3.93 -17.99
C VAL A 70 8.46 -3.68 -17.27
N LEU A 71 8.49 -4.01 -15.97
CA LEU A 71 9.66 -3.93 -15.11
C LEU A 71 10.01 -5.33 -14.57
N PRO A 72 10.91 -6.10 -15.23
CA PRO A 72 11.11 -7.53 -14.93
C PRO A 72 11.55 -7.89 -13.50
N ASP A 73 12.08 -6.92 -12.77
CA ASP A 73 12.56 -7.08 -11.40
C ASP A 73 11.56 -6.57 -10.34
N TYR A 74 10.45 -5.98 -10.79
CA TYR A 74 9.46 -5.34 -9.94
C TYR A 74 8.04 -5.81 -10.28
N TRP A 75 7.16 -5.71 -9.30
CA TRP A 75 5.76 -6.09 -9.46
C TRP A 75 4.83 -5.02 -8.90
N CYS A 76 4.08 -4.36 -9.77
CA CYS A 76 3.06 -3.39 -9.38
C CYS A 76 1.93 -4.10 -8.60
N PHE A 77 1.67 -3.69 -7.37
CA PHE A 77 0.68 -4.34 -6.51
C PHE A 77 -0.38 -3.39 -5.94
N ALA A 78 -0.15 -2.08 -6.03
CA ALA A 78 -1.05 -1.06 -5.53
C ALA A 78 -0.84 0.27 -6.28
N GLY A 79 -1.77 1.20 -6.10
CA GLY A 79 -1.67 2.57 -6.59
C GLY A 79 -2.65 3.50 -5.86
N ASN A 80 -2.63 4.79 -6.20
CA ASN A 80 -3.54 5.76 -5.59
C ASN A 80 -4.73 6.14 -6.49
N GLY A 81 -4.82 5.55 -7.69
CA GLY A 81 -5.86 5.86 -8.66
C GLY A 81 -5.64 7.14 -9.47
N GLN A 82 -4.53 7.87 -9.23
CA GLN A 82 -4.19 9.10 -9.95
C GLN A 82 -2.94 8.98 -10.84
N GLY A 83 -2.18 7.90 -10.70
CA GLY A 83 -0.99 7.66 -11.53
C GLY A 83 0.11 6.99 -10.74
N ASP A 84 0.21 7.33 -9.45
CA ASP A 84 1.23 6.78 -8.58
C ASP A 84 0.97 5.29 -8.28
N ARG A 85 2.07 4.57 -8.06
CA ARG A 85 2.06 3.11 -7.94
C ARG A 85 3.04 2.66 -6.86
N TRP A 86 2.74 1.50 -6.28
CA TRP A 86 3.67 0.77 -5.43
C TRP A 86 4.06 -0.56 -6.05
N PHE A 87 5.34 -0.88 -5.91
CA PHE A 87 5.96 -2.07 -6.48
C PHE A 87 6.64 -2.91 -5.40
N LEU A 88 6.66 -4.23 -5.59
CA LEU A 88 7.51 -5.15 -4.86
C LEU A 88 8.74 -5.49 -5.71
N ASP A 89 9.94 -5.52 -5.13
CA ASP A 89 11.07 -6.23 -5.74
C ASP A 89 10.97 -7.75 -5.50
N LYS A 90 11.89 -8.50 -6.11
CA LYS A 90 12.00 -9.95 -5.95
C LYS A 90 12.32 -10.41 -4.51
N ASN A 91 12.73 -9.50 -3.63
CA ASN A 91 13.02 -9.78 -2.23
C ASN A 91 11.84 -9.39 -1.30
N GLY A 92 10.77 -8.79 -1.85
CA GLY A 92 9.61 -8.34 -1.10
C GLY A 92 9.72 -6.94 -0.49
N HIS A 93 10.67 -6.12 -0.92
CA HIS A 93 10.78 -4.71 -0.54
C HIS A 93 9.85 -3.84 -1.39
N VAL A 94 9.27 -2.83 -0.77
CA VAL A 94 8.36 -1.89 -1.41
C VAL A 94 9.09 -0.69 -1.98
N PHE A 95 8.68 -0.30 -3.18
CA PHE A 95 9.11 0.88 -3.91
C PHE A 95 7.89 1.73 -4.26
N PHE A 96 8.08 3.04 -4.28
CA PHE A 96 7.10 4.00 -4.75
C PHE A 96 7.49 4.52 -6.13
N TYR A 97 6.49 4.69 -7.00
CA TYR A 97 6.62 5.31 -8.31
C TYR A 97 5.74 6.56 -8.33
N ASP A 98 6.39 7.72 -8.51
CA ASP A 98 5.75 9.02 -8.69
C ASP A 98 5.52 9.27 -10.19
N HIS A 99 4.26 9.39 -10.59
CA HIS A 99 3.89 9.59 -12.00
C HIS A 99 4.19 11.02 -12.49
N ASP A 100 4.15 12.00 -11.60
CA ASP A 100 4.23 13.43 -11.94
C ASP A 100 5.67 13.98 -11.88
N TYR A 101 6.60 13.27 -11.25
CA TYR A 101 7.96 13.77 -11.02
C TYR A 101 9.02 13.26 -12.01
N ASP A 102 9.51 12.04 -11.83
CA ASP A 102 10.64 11.51 -12.60
C ASP A 102 10.48 10.06 -13.05
N GLU A 103 9.31 9.45 -12.80
CA GLU A 103 8.98 8.08 -13.16
C GLU A 103 9.99 7.05 -12.63
N LYS A 104 10.70 7.36 -11.54
CA LYS A 104 11.63 6.43 -10.89
C LYS A 104 10.97 5.67 -9.76
N LEU A 105 11.52 4.48 -9.52
CA LEU A 105 11.21 3.67 -8.35
C LEU A 105 12.10 4.07 -7.18
N GLU A 106 11.51 4.72 -6.19
CA GLU A 106 12.17 5.13 -4.95
C GLU A 106 11.94 4.04 -3.87
N PRO A 107 13.00 3.52 -3.23
CA PRO A 107 12.86 2.49 -2.20
C PRO A 107 12.22 3.07 -0.93
N MET A 108 11.15 2.45 -0.44
CA MET A 108 10.52 2.83 0.83
C MET A 108 11.11 2.11 2.04
N ASN A 109 11.96 1.10 1.82
CA ASN A 109 12.59 0.27 2.86
C ASN A 109 11.58 -0.43 3.80
N ILE A 110 10.40 -0.76 3.29
CA ILE A 110 9.36 -1.49 4.03
C ILE A 110 8.96 -2.77 3.32
N SER A 111 8.41 -3.73 4.07
CA SER A 111 7.78 -4.92 3.50
C SER A 111 6.32 -4.66 3.09
N LEU A 112 5.70 -5.62 2.41
CA LEU A 112 4.26 -5.59 2.13
C LEU A 112 3.42 -5.43 3.41
N GLU A 113 3.76 -6.14 4.48
CA GLU A 113 3.06 -6.05 5.76
C GLU A 113 3.10 -4.63 6.33
N GLN A 114 4.28 -4.00 6.28
CA GLN A 114 4.45 -2.62 6.74
C GLN A 114 3.73 -1.63 5.84
N TRP A 115 3.68 -1.87 4.52
CA TRP A 115 2.86 -1.07 3.61
C TRP A 115 1.37 -1.18 3.94
N LEU A 116 0.87 -2.38 4.25
CA LEU A 116 -0.51 -2.57 4.70
C LEU A 116 -0.80 -1.81 6.01
N GLN A 117 0.14 -1.85 6.97
CA GLN A 117 0.02 -1.06 8.20
C GLN A 117 -0.03 0.44 7.91
N MET A 118 0.85 0.92 7.03
CA MET A 118 0.86 2.31 6.60
C MET A 118 -0.47 2.70 5.96
N ALA A 119 -1.01 1.89 5.03
CA ALA A 119 -2.30 2.16 4.39
C ALA A 119 -3.45 2.32 5.41
N PHE A 120 -3.49 1.51 6.47
CA PHE A 120 -4.50 1.66 7.54
C PHE A 120 -4.23 2.83 8.49
N VAL A 121 -2.99 3.32 8.58
CA VAL A 121 -2.68 4.58 9.29
C VAL A 121 -3.12 5.78 8.44
N ILE A 122 -2.94 5.75 7.12
CA ILE A 122 -3.45 6.77 6.19
C ILE A 122 -4.99 6.80 6.26
N GLN A 123 -5.66 5.65 6.27
CA GLN A 123 -7.11 5.58 6.43
C GLN A 123 -7.60 6.29 7.71
N GLN A 124 -6.87 6.15 8.83
CA GLN A 124 -7.22 6.86 10.07
C GLN A 124 -7.03 8.39 9.94
N LEU A 125 -6.09 8.84 9.12
CA LEU A 125 -5.88 10.24 8.82
C LEU A 125 -7.01 10.78 7.94
N ASP A 126 -7.42 10.02 6.91
CA ASP A 126 -8.57 10.36 6.05
C ASP A 126 -9.84 10.53 6.88
N LEU A 127 -10.15 9.55 7.75
CA LEU A 127 -11.31 9.62 8.64
C LEU A 127 -11.26 10.82 9.59
N TYR A 128 -10.07 11.17 10.08
CA TYR A 128 -9.90 12.36 10.91
C TYR A 128 -10.15 13.63 10.11
N PHE A 129 -9.64 13.71 8.87
CA PHE A 129 -9.86 14.85 8.00
C PHE A 129 -11.34 15.00 7.64
N ASP A 130 -12.05 13.92 7.32
CA ASP A 130 -13.49 13.93 7.05
C ASP A 130 -14.33 14.43 8.24
N GLU A 131 -13.88 14.21 9.48
CA GLU A 131 -14.58 14.67 10.69
C GLU A 131 -14.25 16.14 11.05
N HIS A 132 -13.04 16.61 10.75
CA HIS A 132 -12.50 17.87 11.27
C HIS A 132 -12.19 18.93 10.21
N ASP A 133 -12.24 18.60 8.92
CA ASP A 133 -11.92 19.43 7.75
C ASP A 133 -10.50 20.06 7.76
N ASP A 134 -9.62 19.67 8.70
CA ASP A 134 -8.26 20.18 8.85
C ASP A 134 -7.34 19.21 9.60
N ILE A 135 -6.08 19.14 9.19
CA ILE A 135 -5.03 18.37 9.88
C ILE A 135 -4.08 19.35 10.59
N SER A 136 -4.38 19.60 11.86
CA SER A 136 -3.53 20.45 12.69
C SER A 136 -2.11 19.90 12.83
N ALA A 137 -1.12 20.79 13.04
CA ALA A 137 0.28 20.38 13.19
C ALA A 137 0.54 19.28 14.26
N PRO A 138 -0.12 19.27 15.44
CA PRO A 138 0.02 18.17 16.39
C PRO A 138 -0.51 16.82 15.88
N VAL A 139 -1.53 16.81 15.02
CA VAL A 139 -2.08 15.58 14.43
C VAL A 139 -1.12 15.05 13.37
N ARG A 140 -0.64 15.93 12.49
CA ARG A 140 0.38 15.58 11.50
C ARG A 140 1.65 15.01 12.14
N GLN A 141 2.11 15.62 13.24
CA GLN A 141 3.27 15.10 13.98
C GLN A 141 3.05 13.67 14.46
N LYS A 142 1.85 13.37 15.00
CA LYS A 142 1.50 12.00 15.43
C LYS A 142 1.37 11.02 14.28
N PHE A 143 0.93 11.48 13.11
CA PHE A 143 0.88 10.66 11.91
C PHE A 143 2.30 10.22 11.52
N TYR A 144 3.25 11.16 11.44
CA TYR A 144 4.65 10.84 11.15
C TYR A 144 5.29 9.97 12.22
N GLU A 145 5.00 10.20 13.51
CA GLU A 145 5.44 9.30 14.60
C GLU A 145 4.90 7.88 14.43
N ALA A 146 3.67 7.72 13.94
CA ALA A 146 3.10 6.41 13.66
C ALA A 146 3.76 5.73 12.45
N LEU A 147 4.12 6.48 11.41
CA LEU A 147 4.90 5.95 10.29
C LEU A 147 6.26 5.44 10.77
N ASP A 148 6.99 6.23 11.58
CA ASP A 148 8.29 5.82 12.09
C ASP A 148 8.22 4.66 13.11
N ALA A 149 7.08 4.48 13.76
CA ALA A 149 6.81 3.31 14.59
C ALA A 149 6.55 2.03 13.78
N ILE A 150 6.11 2.13 12.51
CA ILE A 150 6.02 1.00 11.57
C ILE A 150 7.42 0.60 11.09
N HIS A 151 8.19 1.59 10.63
CA HIS A 151 9.59 1.40 10.25
C HIS A 151 10.37 2.70 10.45
N PRO A 152 11.55 2.69 11.11
CA PRO A 152 12.35 3.89 11.29
C PRO A 152 12.67 4.59 9.96
N GLY A 153 12.41 5.90 9.87
CA GLY A 153 12.66 6.71 8.69
C GLY A 153 11.57 6.62 7.61
N LEU A 154 10.48 5.89 7.86
CA LEU A 154 9.35 5.84 6.93
C LEU A 154 8.70 7.21 6.75
N SER A 155 8.69 8.06 7.78
CA SER A 155 8.15 9.42 7.66
C SER A 155 8.96 10.29 6.70
N GLU A 156 10.24 10.02 6.51
CA GLU A 156 11.15 10.77 5.64
C GLU A 156 10.99 10.39 4.16
N VAL A 157 10.58 9.15 3.88
CA VAL A 157 10.37 8.60 2.53
C VAL A 157 8.88 8.45 2.17
N TYR A 158 7.99 8.95 3.01
CA TYR A 158 6.56 8.98 2.72
C TYR A 158 6.29 9.97 1.56
N PRO A 159 5.60 9.55 0.48
CA PRO A 159 5.57 10.32 -0.75
C PRO A 159 4.63 11.53 -0.73
N PHE A 160 3.74 11.64 0.25
CA PHE A 160 2.69 12.66 0.25
C PHE A 160 2.89 13.72 1.34
N THR A 161 2.46 14.94 1.03
CA THR A 161 2.41 16.03 2.02
C THR A 161 1.09 15.96 2.80
N VAL A 162 1.19 16.13 4.12
CA VAL A 162 0.06 16.10 5.07
C VAL A 162 -0.19 17.49 5.67
#